data_AF-A0A2M7R970-F1
#
_entry.id   AF-A0A2M7R970-F1
#
_cell.length_a   1.000
_cell.length_b   1.000
_cell.length_c   1.000
_cell.angle_alpha   90.00
_cell.angle_beta   90.00
_cell.angle_gamma   90.00
#
_symmetry.space_group_name_H-M   'P 1'
#
loop_
_entity.id
_entity.type
_entity.pdbx_description
1 polymer ?
#
loop_
_entity_poly.entity_id
_entity_poly.type
_entity_poly.pdbx_seq_one_letter_code
_entity_poly.pdbx_strand_id
1 'polypeptide(L)' 'MHIVYTLQSSSKRFCDLEKDLEGISTRTLTIKLKKLQAEKMLEKKYNGSYELTDKGHGLKTVIEAMKKYGEKYLI' A
#
# COMPACT_ATOMS: atom_id res chain seq x y z
N MET A 1 3.63 -0.82 -7.47
CA MET A 1 3.82 -0.19 -6.13
C MET A 1 2.44 0.27 -5.65
N HIS A 2 1.53 -0.66 -5.37
CA HIS A 2 0.08 -0.35 -5.32
C HIS A 2 -0.54 -0.55 -3.92
N ILE A 3 0.09 -1.34 -3.03
CA ILE A 3 -0.45 -1.63 -1.68
C ILE A 3 -0.52 -0.37 -0.81
N VAL A 4 0.57 0.41 -0.75
CA VAL A 4 0.62 1.66 0.04
C VAL A 4 -0.40 2.67 -0.48
N TYR A 5 -0.52 2.79 -1.81
CA TYR A 5 -1.53 3.63 -2.44
C TYR A 5 -2.96 3.19 -2.07
N THR A 6 -3.27 1.90 -2.13
CA THR A 6 -4.58 1.35 -1.75
C THR A 6 -4.91 1.62 -0.27
N LEU A 7 -3.92 1.51 0.62
CA LEU A 7 -4.09 1.75 2.06
C LEU A 7 -4.09 3.24 2.44
N GLN A 8 -3.81 4.15 1.51
CA GLN A 8 -3.83 5.59 1.76
C GLN A 8 -5.24 6.10 2.06
N SER A 9 -6.27 5.45 1.50
CA SER A 9 -7.68 5.85 1.66
C SER A 9 -8.33 5.25 2.90
N SER A 10 -7.99 4.00 3.25
CA SER A 10 -8.52 3.31 4.43
C SER A 10 -7.72 2.06 4.78
N SER A 11 -7.83 1.60 6.02
CA SER A 11 -7.32 0.29 6.42
C SER A 11 -8.11 -0.83 5.74
N LYS A 12 -7.44 -1.90 5.33
CA LYS A 12 -8.06 -3.03 4.59
C LYS A 12 -7.59 -4.38 5.08
N ARG A 13 -8.45 -5.40 5.07
CA ARG A 13 -8.04 -6.78 5.39
C ARG A 13 -7.24 -7.38 4.23
N PHE A 14 -6.58 -8.51 4.51
CA PHE A 14 -5.82 -9.23 3.49
C PHE A 14 -6.67 -9.57 2.26
N CYS A 15 -7.87 -10.13 2.45
CA CYS A 15 -8.75 -10.51 1.35
C CYS A 15 -9.26 -9.30 0.55
N ASP A 16 -9.44 -8.14 1.18
CA ASP A 16 -9.83 -6.92 0.47
C ASP A 16 -8.67 -6.39 -0.38
N LEU A 17 -7.45 -6.42 0.18
CA LEU A 17 -6.22 -6.09 -0.57
C LEU A 17 -5.98 -7.04 -1.74
N GLU A 18 -6.24 -8.33 -1.56
CA GLU A 18 -6.10 -9.32 -2.64
C GLU A 18 -7.09 -9.06 -3.78
N LYS A 19 -8.34 -8.69 -3.45
CA LYS A 19 -9.37 -8.33 -4.43
C LYS A 19 -9.06 -7.03 -5.17
N ASP A 20 -8.61 -6.00 -4.45
CA ASP A 20 -8.28 -4.70 -5.04
C ASP A 20 -7.05 -4.75 -5.95
N LEU A 21 -6.16 -5.71 -5.69
CA LEU A 21 -4.89 -5.88 -6.39
C LEU A 21 -5.02 -7.04 -7.37
N GLU A 22 -5.94 -6.90 -8.33
CA GLU A 22 -6.22 -7.94 -9.33
C GLU A 22 -4.92 -8.46 -9.96
N GLY A 23 -4.77 -9.79 -9.99
CA GLY A 23 -3.59 -10.47 -10.53
C GLY A 23 -2.41 -10.60 -9.55
N ILE A 24 -2.48 -10.08 -8.32
CA ILE A 24 -1.46 -10.37 -7.30
C ILE A 24 -1.66 -11.77 -6.72
N SER A 25 -0.58 -12.57 -6.63
CA SER A 25 -0.64 -13.83 -5.89
C SER A 25 -0.62 -13.59 -4.38
N THR A 26 -1.34 -14.42 -3.63
CA THR A 26 -1.35 -14.43 -2.15
C THR A 26 0.06 -14.43 -1.55
N ARG A 27 0.97 -15.23 -2.13
CA ARG A 27 2.38 -15.27 -1.75
C ARG A 27 3.06 -13.92 -1.93
N THR A 28 2.86 -13.26 -3.07
CA THR A 28 3.46 -11.95 -3.36
C THR A 28 2.90 -10.87 -2.42
N LEU A 29 1.58 -10.86 -2.20
CA LEU A 29 0.94 -9.94 -1.27
C LEU A 29 1.51 -10.10 0.15
N THR A 30 1.62 -11.35 0.62
CA THR A 30 2.18 -11.67 1.94
C THR A 30 3.62 -11.18 2.08
N ILE A 31 4.49 -11.44 1.10
CA ILE A 31 5.90 -11.01 1.13
C ILE A 31 5.98 -9.49 1.20
N LYS A 32 5.18 -8.78 0.39
CA LYS A 32 5.18 -7.32 0.36
C LYS A 32 4.66 -6.71 1.67
N LEU A 33 3.58 -7.25 2.23
CA LEU A 33 3.04 -6.79 3.52
C LEU A 33 4.07 -6.99 4.63
N LYS A 34 4.69 -8.17 4.72
CA LYS A 34 5.75 -8.44 5.70
C LYS A 34 6.93 -7.47 5.57
N LYS A 35 7.36 -7.17 4.34
CA LYS A 35 8.43 -6.20 4.09
C LYS A 35 8.05 -4.80 4.59
N LEU A 36 6.86 -4.32 4.23
CA LEU A 36 6.37 -3.01 4.65
C LEU A 36 6.19 -2.90 6.17
N GLN A 37 5.77 -3.98 6.84
CA GLN A 37 5.72 -4.05 8.30
C GLN A 37 7.12 -3.98 8.92
N ALA A 38 8.09 -4.72 8.37
CA ALA A 38 9.48 -4.68 8.84
C ALA A 38 10.09 -3.27 8.70
N GLU A 39 9.72 -2.54 7.65
CA GLU A 39 10.13 -1.16 7.43
C GLU A 39 9.31 -0.13 8.25
N LYS A 40 8.38 -0.59 9.10
CA LYS A 40 7.47 0.24 9.92
C LYS A 40 6.61 1.20 9.09
N MET A 41 6.27 0.82 7.86
CA MET A 41 5.42 1.62 6.97
C MET A 41 3.93 1.32 7.15
N LEU A 42 3.60 0.12 7.62
CA LEU A 42 2.23 -0.29 7.91
C LEU A 42 2.21 -1.24 9.10
N GLU A 43 1.06 -1.36 9.74
CA GLU A 43 0.81 -2.22 10.88
C GLU A 43 -0.47 -3.04 10.69
N LYS A 44 -0.55 -4.19 11.38
CA LYS A 44 -1.74 -5.03 11.40
C LYS A 44 -2.52 -4.75 12.68
N LYS A 45 -3.75 -4.28 12.55
CA LYS A 45 -4.67 -4.01 13.65
C LYS A 45 -5.26 -5.31 14.23
N TYR A 46 -5.83 -5.20 15.43
CA TYR A 46 -6.46 -6.33 16.13
C TYR A 46 -7.60 -6.98 15.34
N ASN A 47 -8.37 -6.19 14.59
CA ASN A 47 -9.45 -6.66 13.72
C ASN A 47 -8.97 -7.34 12.41
N GLY A 48 -7.65 -7.49 12.24
CA GLY A 48 -7.01 -8.11 11.09
C GLY A 48 -6.82 -7.20 9.87
N SER A 49 -7.17 -5.91 9.94
CA SER A 49 -6.88 -4.94 8.88
C SER A 49 -5.41 -4.48 8.92
N TYR A 50 -4.91 -4.07 7.77
CA TYR A 50 -3.62 -3.39 7.62
C TYR A 50 -3.87 -1.90 7.48
N GLU A 51 -3.10 -1.08 8.18
CA GLU A 51 -3.17 0.37 8.16
C GLU A 51 -1.78 0.97 8.00
N LEU A 52 -1.66 2.10 7.29
CA LEU A 52 -0.39 2.82 7.20
C LEU A 52 -0.04 3.48 8.53
N THR A 53 1.24 3.50 8.86
CA THR A 53 1.76 4.33 9.95
C THR A 53 1.95 5.77 9.45
N ASP A 54 2.27 6.71 10.35
CA ASP A 54 2.66 8.07 9.97
C ASP A 54 3.80 8.08 8.93
N LYS A 55 4.77 7.17 9.10
CA LYS A 55 5.87 6.96 8.15
C LYS A 55 5.35 6.51 6.78
N GLY A 56 4.38 5.60 6.76
CA GLY A 56 3.74 5.12 5.53
C GLY A 56 3.00 6.24 4.80
N HIS A 57 2.23 7.04 5.52
CA HIS A 57 1.52 8.20 4.98
C HIS A 57 2.47 9.28 4.44
N GLY A 58 3.66 9.43 5.03
CA GLY A 58 4.69 10.33 4.51
C GLY A 58 5.14 10.03 3.08
N LEU A 59 4.99 8.79 2.61
CA LEU A 59 5.32 8.44 1.21
C LEU A 59 4.31 9.00 0.20
N LYS A 60 3.10 9.39 0.64
CA LYS A 60 2.03 9.90 -0.21
C LYS A 60 2.51 11.04 -1.11
N THR A 61 3.23 12.01 -0.54
CA THR A 61 3.73 13.18 -1.26
C THR A 61 4.66 12.80 -2.42
N VAL A 62 5.51 11.80 -2.22
CA VAL A 62 6.43 11.30 -3.26
C VAL A 62 5.65 10.59 -4.36
N ILE A 63 4.68 9.75 -3.99
CA ILE A 63 3.83 9.03 -4.95
C ILE A 63 3.01 10.03 -5.79
N GLU A 64 2.44 11.06 -5.16
CA GLU A 64 1.69 12.10 -5.85
C GLU A 64 2.57 12.94 -6.79
N ALA A 65 3.80 13.25 -6.39
CA ALA A 65 4.75 13.95 -7.26
C ALA A 65 5.13 13.10 -8.48
N MET A 66 5.40 11.80 -8.28
CA MET A 66 5.67 10.86 -9.38
C MET A 66 4.47 10.74 -10.32
N LYS A 67 3.25 10.69 -9.79
CA LYS A 67 2.02 10.64 -10.59
C LYS A 67 1.87 11.89 -11.47
N LYS A 68 1.99 13.08 -10.86
CA LYS A 68 1.91 14.37 -11.59
C LYS A 68 2.95 14.46 -12.71
N TYR A 69 4.16 13.98 -12.47
CA TYR A 69 5.19 13.93 -13.51
C TYR A 69 4.78 13.00 -14.66
N GLY A 70 4.28 11.79 -14.34
CA GLY A 70 3.78 10.85 -15.34
C GLY A 70 2.65 11.45 -16.19
N GLU A 71 1.65 12.06 -15.54
CA GLU A 71 0.52 12.73 -16.22
C GLU A 71 0.96 13.90 -17.11
N LYS A 72 2.08 14.55 -16.80
CA LYS A 72 2.57 15.70 -17.56
C LYS A 72 3.48 15.34 -18.74
N TYR A 73 4.19 14.21 -18.67
CA TYR A 73 5.29 13.92 -19.59
C TYR A 73 5.34 12.51 -20.18
N LEU A 74 4.59 11.54 -19.62
CA LEU A 74 4.70 10.12 -19.99
C LEU A 74 3.36 9.51 -20.45
N ILE A 75 2.27 10.28 -20.41
CA ILE A 75 0.94 9.93 -20.89
C ILE A 75 0.56 10.90 -22.02
#